data_AF-A0A924X6A0-F1
#
_entry.id   AF-A0A924X6A0-F1
#
_cell.length_a   1.000
_cell.length_b   1.000
_cell.length_c   1.000
_cell.angle_alpha   90.00
_cell.angle_beta   90.00
_cell.angle_gamma   90.00
#
_symmetry.space_group_name_H-M   'P 1'
#
loop_
_entity.id
_entity.type
_entity.pdbx_description
1 polymer ?
#
loop_
_entity_poly.entity_id
_entity_poly.type
_entity_poly.pdbx_seq_one_letter_code
_entity_poly.pdbx_strand_id
1 'polypeptide(L)'
;MRAYFHEIRRGADEPLMADYSPFIARAKGPMVYDMLRRRVGSDVFFDVWRDLAARGGSASLADLRRLYVQSAASDTGLPTFLSQWMDRKGAPIVDVAWTPAGRVTLTQHSTPYVLDVPLRLHGRLGARDTTVHLSRQRQTFMLGPAKRVELDPDDHLLLWKPRFGPPPDAPASWSVTRWRQWMDVEVPWLMQSYEVRSAAISVIKSGRVVWTKQYGGDAPSTSALVRALADSLADRADTAAVRGLAASGGDVSLTIGRPAEQVGVVVIARGGWGGRQLTMHIAQRVAIQYGWSVIPR
;
A
#
# COMPACT_ATOMS: atom_id res chain seq x y z
N MET A 1 -4.85 4.81 2.27
CA MET A 1 -3.82 3.86 2.75
C MET A 1 -3.04 3.16 1.62
N ARG A 2 -3.67 2.53 0.63
CA ARG A 2 -2.97 1.78 -0.45
C ARG A 2 -1.94 2.60 -1.24
N ALA A 3 -2.20 3.87 -1.50
CA ALA A 3 -1.25 4.78 -2.18
C ALA A 3 0.04 4.99 -1.37
N TYR A 4 -0.05 5.05 -0.03
CA TYR A 4 1.14 5.15 0.82
C TYR A 4 2.03 3.91 0.70
N PHE A 5 1.44 2.72 0.79
CA PHE A 5 2.17 1.45 0.61
C PHE A 5 2.73 1.26 -0.79
N HIS A 6 2.17 1.95 -1.79
CA HIS A 6 2.79 2.02 -3.10
C HIS A 6 4.15 2.73 -3.03
N GLU A 7 4.22 3.91 -2.42
CA GLU A 7 5.49 4.65 -2.29
C GLU A 7 6.52 3.95 -1.41
N ILE A 8 6.10 3.32 -0.30
CA ILE A 8 7.02 2.50 0.51
C ILE A 8 7.68 1.42 -0.35
N ARG A 9 6.91 0.76 -1.23
CA ARG A 9 7.47 -0.28 -2.10
C ARG A 9 8.49 0.28 -3.11
N ARG A 10 8.38 1.55 -3.48
CA ARG A 10 9.33 2.21 -4.38
C ARG A 10 10.61 2.65 -3.64
N GLY A 11 10.63 2.57 -2.32
CA GLY A 11 11.65 3.22 -1.49
C GLY A 11 11.65 4.75 -1.64
N ALA A 12 10.54 5.33 -2.13
CA ALA A 12 10.34 6.76 -2.33
C ALA A 12 9.62 7.41 -1.14
N ASP A 13 9.44 6.65 -0.06
CA ASP A 13 8.87 7.13 1.18
C ASP A 13 9.90 7.90 2.01
N GLU A 14 9.42 9.00 2.59
CA GLU A 14 10.22 9.88 3.43
C GLU A 14 9.59 9.96 4.83
N PRO A 15 10.36 10.35 5.86
CA PRO A 15 9.80 10.75 7.14
C PRO A 15 8.75 11.87 7.00
N LEU A 16 7.75 11.91 7.89
CA LEU A 16 6.83 13.05 7.95
C LEU A 16 7.55 14.36 8.32
N MET A 17 8.64 14.26 9.07
CA MET A 17 9.47 15.38 9.50
C MET A 17 10.52 15.82 8.48
N ALA A 18 10.62 15.15 7.32
CA ALA A 18 11.50 15.61 6.25
C ALA A 18 10.98 16.93 5.65
N ASP A 19 11.78 17.55 4.77
CA ASP A 19 11.35 18.71 3.98
C ASP A 19 10.00 18.42 3.31
N TYR A 20 9.16 19.46 3.18
CA TYR A 20 7.74 19.29 2.87
C TYR A 20 7.48 18.45 1.63
N SER A 21 7.04 17.21 1.86
CA SER A 21 6.51 16.31 0.83
C SER A 21 4.97 16.27 0.91
N PRO A 22 4.26 16.94 -0.02
CA PRO A 22 2.80 17.03 0.02
C PRO A 22 2.13 15.66 -0.08
N PHE A 23 2.79 14.69 -0.70
CA PHE A 23 2.26 13.33 -0.82
C PHE A 23 2.33 12.58 0.51
N ILE A 24 3.49 12.54 1.17
CA ILE A 24 3.69 11.79 2.42
C ILE A 24 2.78 12.33 3.52
N ALA A 25 2.67 13.66 3.62
CA ALA A 25 1.75 14.31 4.53
C ALA A 25 0.28 13.86 4.31
N ARG A 26 -0.17 13.74 3.06
CA ARG A 26 -1.54 13.28 2.72
C ARG A 26 -1.74 11.78 2.88
N ALA A 27 -0.70 10.98 2.66
CA ALA A 27 -0.82 9.53 2.59
C ALA A 27 -0.60 8.84 3.96
N LYS A 28 0.35 9.33 4.75
CA LYS A 28 0.72 8.84 6.09
C LYS A 28 0.13 9.68 7.22
N GLY A 29 0.08 11.00 7.05
CA GLY A 29 -0.34 11.95 8.08
C GLY A 29 -1.69 11.64 8.73
N PRO A 30 -2.78 11.44 7.96
CA PRO A 30 -4.09 11.12 8.54
C PRO A 30 -4.09 9.88 9.45
N MET A 31 -3.32 8.85 9.08
CA MET A 31 -3.19 7.63 9.87
C MET A 31 -2.41 7.87 11.16
N VAL A 32 -1.34 8.65 11.11
CA VAL A 32 -0.57 9.02 12.31
C VAL A 32 -1.43 9.86 13.25
N TYR A 33 -2.26 10.77 12.74
CA TYR A 33 -3.18 11.54 13.57
C TYR A 33 -4.30 10.69 14.18
N ASP A 34 -4.88 9.75 13.45
CA ASP A 34 -5.89 8.85 14.04
C ASP A 34 -5.29 7.94 15.12
N MET A 35 -4.10 7.36 14.86
CA MET A 35 -3.36 6.58 15.85
C MET A 35 -2.99 7.43 17.09
N LEU A 36 -2.56 8.67 16.88
CA LEU A 36 -2.25 9.60 17.97
C LEU A 36 -3.50 9.91 18.81
N ARG A 37 -4.62 10.25 18.16
CA ARG A 37 -5.89 10.53 18.85
C ARG A 37 -6.37 9.34 19.68
N ARG A 38 -6.26 8.12 19.15
CA ARG A 38 -6.61 6.90 19.89
C ARG A 38 -5.70 6.68 21.09
N ARG A 39 -4.41 7.03 20.98
CA ARG A 39 -3.43 6.88 22.05
C ARG A 39 -3.63 7.88 23.19
N VAL A 40 -3.75 9.18 22.87
CA VAL A 40 -3.84 10.24 23.89
C VAL A 40 -5.27 10.55 24.32
N GLY A 41 -6.27 10.01 23.63
CA GLY A 41 -7.68 10.34 23.85
C GLY A 41 -8.13 11.57 23.06
N SER A 42 -9.44 11.68 22.82
CA SER A 42 -9.98 12.78 21.99
C SER A 42 -9.85 14.14 22.68
N ASP A 43 -9.99 14.20 24.00
CA ASP A 43 -9.92 15.47 24.75
C ASP A 43 -8.53 16.09 24.63
N VAL A 44 -7.49 15.35 25.04
CA VAL A 44 -6.09 15.80 24.88
C VAL A 44 -5.76 16.13 23.43
N PHE A 45 -6.26 15.33 22.48
CA PHE A 45 -6.04 15.58 21.06
C PHE A 45 -6.60 16.92 20.60
N PHE A 46 -7.87 17.21 20.87
CA PHE A 46 -8.47 18.46 20.44
C PHE A 46 -8.00 19.66 21.25
N ASP A 47 -7.61 19.48 22.52
CA ASP A 47 -7.07 20.54 23.36
C ASP A 47 -5.77 21.11 22.81
N VAL A 48 -4.87 20.24 22.34
CA VAL A 48 -3.63 20.66 21.66
C VAL A 48 -3.92 21.50 20.40
N TRP A 49 -4.92 21.11 19.61
CA TRP A 49 -5.32 21.87 18.42
C TRP A 49 -5.94 23.22 18.77
N ARG A 50 -6.75 23.28 19.84
CA ARG A 50 -7.34 24.54 20.32
C ARG A 50 -6.27 25.49 20.85
N ASP A 51 -5.28 24.97 21.59
CA ASP A 51 -4.13 25.77 22.06
C ASP A 51 -3.31 26.32 20.89
N LEU A 52 -3.02 25.50 19.88
CA LEU A 52 -2.35 25.95 18.66
C LEU A 52 -3.14 27.04 17.92
N ALA A 53 -4.45 26.85 17.77
CA ALA A 53 -5.30 27.83 17.11
C ALA A 53 -5.35 29.16 17.89
N ALA A 54 -5.40 29.12 19.22
CA ALA A 54 -5.44 30.29 20.09
C ALA A 54 -4.13 31.11 20.05
N ARG A 55 -2.98 30.43 19.86
CA ARG A 55 -1.67 31.10 19.70
C ARG A 55 -1.57 31.89 18.39
N GLY A 56 -2.33 31.49 17.36
CA GLY A 56 -2.23 32.05 16.01
C GLY A 56 -0.88 31.80 15.34
N GLY A 57 -0.72 32.34 14.13
CA GLY A 57 0.53 32.23 13.36
C GLY A 57 0.78 30.85 12.76
N SER A 58 2.06 30.53 12.54
CA SER A 58 2.51 29.27 11.95
C SER A 58 3.04 28.33 13.03
N ALA A 59 2.72 27.05 12.95
CA ALA A 59 3.22 26.00 13.84
C ALA A 59 3.95 24.93 13.04
N SER A 60 5.10 24.49 13.55
CA SER A 60 5.84 23.38 12.97
C SER A 60 5.34 22.02 13.48
N LEU A 61 5.69 20.93 12.79
CA LEU A 61 5.47 19.58 13.33
C LEU A 61 6.28 19.33 14.62
N ALA A 62 7.38 20.06 14.83
CA ALA A 62 8.14 20.01 16.08
C ALA A 62 7.37 20.67 17.24
N ASP A 63 6.67 21.78 16.99
CA ASP A 63 5.78 22.40 17.97
C ASP A 63 4.63 21.46 18.34
N LEU A 64 4.01 20.84 17.32
CA LEU A 64 2.94 19.87 17.53
C LEU A 64 3.42 18.71 18.41
N ARG A 65 4.57 18.10 18.08
CA ARG A 65 5.19 17.03 18.89
C ARG A 65 5.38 17.47 20.34
N ARG A 66 5.95 18.66 20.55
CA ARG A 66 6.21 19.20 21.89
C ARG A 66 4.92 19.37 22.69
N LEU A 67 3.88 19.94 22.10
CA LEU A 67 2.60 20.17 22.79
C LEU A 67 1.90 18.86 23.16
N TYR A 68 1.94 17.84 22.30
CA TYR A 68 1.39 16.52 22.64
C TYR A 68 2.14 15.86 23.79
N VAL A 69 3.47 15.87 23.78
CA VAL A 69 4.28 15.30 24.87
C VAL A 69 4.02 16.03 26.19
N GLN A 70 3.85 17.35 26.15
CA GLN A 70 3.51 18.14 27.34
C GLN A 70 2.09 17.84 27.85
N SER A 71 1.11 17.76 26.95
CA SER A 71 -0.31 17.59 27.31
C SER A 71 -0.64 16.16 27.76
N ALA A 72 0.11 15.17 27.29
CA ALA A 72 -0.02 13.76 27.66
C ALA A 72 1.18 13.26 28.48
N ALA A 73 1.63 14.04 29.46
CA ALA A 73 2.84 13.74 30.24
C ALA A 73 2.81 12.38 30.99
N SER A 74 1.64 11.81 31.24
CA SER A 74 1.47 10.48 31.83
C SER A 74 1.80 9.33 30.85
N ASP A 75 1.76 9.58 29.54
CA ASP A 75 2.11 8.59 28.52
C ASP A 75 3.61 8.63 28.22
N THR A 76 4.38 7.91 29.04
CA THR A 76 5.84 7.78 28.89
C THR A 76 6.28 7.16 27.56
N GLY A 77 5.40 6.48 26.83
CA GLY A 77 5.68 5.90 25.52
C GLY A 77 5.40 6.83 24.34
N LEU A 78 4.73 7.98 24.57
CA LEU A 78 4.37 8.92 23.52
C LEU A 78 5.58 9.48 22.74
N PRO A 79 6.72 9.84 23.37
CA PRO A 79 7.90 10.27 22.62
C PRO A 79 8.40 9.20 21.63
N THR A 80 8.41 7.92 22.05
CA THR A 80 8.77 6.79 21.19
C THR A 80 7.77 6.62 20.05
N PHE A 81 6.46 6.72 20.35
CA PHE A 81 5.40 6.67 19.34
C PHE A 81 5.58 7.76 18.28
N LEU A 82 5.79 9.02 18.69
CA LEU A 82 5.95 10.13 17.75
C LEU A 82 7.22 9.96 16.94
N SER A 83 8.33 9.55 17.55
CA SER A 83 9.57 9.34 16.81
C SER A 83 9.46 8.23 15.77
N GLN A 84 8.90 7.07 16.12
CA GLN A 84 8.79 5.95 15.17
C GLN A 84 7.88 6.27 13.98
N TRP A 85 6.85 7.10 14.16
CA TRP A 85 5.89 7.41 13.09
C TRP A 85 6.24 8.66 12.29
N MET A 86 6.85 9.65 12.92
CA MET A 86 7.16 10.93 12.28
C MET A 86 8.58 10.97 11.70
N ASP A 87 9.55 10.31 12.34
CA ASP A 87 10.98 10.38 11.97
C ASP A 87 11.41 9.21 11.09
N ARG A 88 10.69 8.08 11.12
CA ARG A 88 11.03 6.92 10.30
C ARG A 88 10.25 6.93 8.98
N LYS A 89 10.96 6.57 7.92
CA LYS A 89 10.33 6.13 6.67
C LYS A 89 9.63 4.78 6.88
N GLY A 90 8.64 4.50 6.07
CA GLY A 90 8.02 3.19 5.97
C GLY A 90 6.89 2.96 6.97
N ALA A 91 6.41 1.72 6.92
CA ALA A 91 5.45 1.15 7.83
C ALA A 91 5.88 -0.27 8.22
N PRO A 92 5.57 -0.70 9.45
CA PRO A 92 5.85 -2.07 9.88
C PRO A 92 5.11 -3.08 9.01
N ILE A 93 5.81 -4.18 8.70
CA ILE A 93 5.23 -5.38 8.11
C ILE A 93 5.15 -6.41 9.23
N VAL A 94 3.93 -6.82 9.57
CA VAL A 94 3.67 -7.73 10.68
C VAL A 94 2.98 -8.98 10.16
N ASP A 95 3.61 -10.13 10.36
CA ASP A 95 3.00 -11.43 10.13
C ASP A 95 2.39 -11.97 11.42
N VAL A 96 1.31 -12.73 11.26
CA VAL A 96 0.64 -13.46 12.33
C VAL A 96 0.65 -14.95 12.04
N ALA A 97 1.23 -15.72 12.96
CA ALA A 97 1.13 -17.17 12.98
C ALA A 97 0.40 -17.60 14.26
N TRP A 98 -0.47 -18.60 14.19
CA TRP A 98 -1.18 -19.09 15.36
C TRP A 98 -1.38 -20.59 15.34
N THR A 99 -1.70 -21.13 16.52
CA THR A 99 -2.10 -22.53 16.70
C THR A 99 -3.54 -22.59 17.23
N PRO A 100 -4.29 -23.69 16.97
CA PRO A 100 -5.62 -23.87 17.54
C PRO A 100 -5.67 -23.82 19.07
N ALA A 101 -4.56 -24.15 19.75
CA ALA A 101 -4.42 -24.09 21.20
C ALA A 101 -4.28 -22.65 21.75
N GLY A 102 -4.15 -21.64 20.89
CA GLY A 102 -4.14 -20.24 21.30
C GLY A 102 -2.78 -19.58 21.45
N ARG A 103 -1.71 -20.25 21.02
CA ARG A 103 -0.41 -19.59 20.85
C ARG A 103 -0.46 -18.73 19.60
N VAL A 104 -0.25 -17.42 19.75
CA VAL A 104 -0.16 -16.44 18.65
C VAL A 104 1.22 -15.82 18.63
N THR A 105 1.91 -15.88 17.50
CA THR A 105 3.24 -15.30 17.28
C THR A 105 3.13 -14.20 16.26
N LEU A 106 3.57 -13.00 16.63
CA LEU A 106 3.70 -11.86 15.74
C LEU A 106 5.17 -11.65 15.37
N THR A 107 5.44 -11.39 14.10
CA THR A 107 6.80 -11.15 13.57
C THR A 107 6.84 -9.86 12.78
N GLN A 108 7.72 -8.93 13.14
CA GLN A 108 8.05 -7.72 12.41
C GLN A 108 9.24 -7.98 11.48
N HIS A 109 9.15 -7.55 10.22
CA HIS A 109 10.25 -7.73 9.24
C HIS A 109 11.16 -6.51 9.11
N SER A 110 10.72 -5.35 9.61
CA SER A 110 11.51 -4.13 9.67
C SER A 110 12.19 -3.96 11.04
N THR A 111 12.98 -2.88 11.19
CA THR A 111 13.34 -2.38 12.52
C THR A 111 12.10 -2.34 13.41
N PRO A 112 12.12 -2.99 14.60
CA PRO A 112 10.93 -3.12 15.43
C PRO A 112 10.30 -1.77 15.75
N TYR A 113 8.99 -1.72 15.57
CA TYR A 113 8.12 -0.71 16.14
C TYR A 113 7.64 -1.19 17.51
N VAL A 114 7.28 -0.24 18.36
CA VAL A 114 6.52 -0.48 19.58
C VAL A 114 5.06 -0.24 19.26
N LEU A 115 4.28 -1.32 19.21
CA LEU A 115 2.91 -1.33 18.70
C LEU A 115 1.95 -1.95 19.72
N ASP A 116 0.80 -1.31 19.91
CA ASP A 116 -0.34 -1.92 20.56
C ASP A 116 -1.25 -2.50 19.46
N VAL A 117 -1.08 -3.79 19.19
CA VAL A 117 -1.64 -4.47 18.01
C VAL A 117 -3.03 -5.03 18.32
N PRO A 118 -4.11 -4.50 17.70
CA PRO A 118 -5.44 -5.08 17.82
C PRO A 118 -5.52 -6.40 17.05
N LEU A 119 -6.09 -7.41 17.69
CA LEU A 119 -6.33 -8.74 17.16
C LEU A 119 -7.79 -9.13 17.37
N ARG A 120 -8.39 -9.79 16.37
CA ARG A 120 -9.71 -10.42 16.50
C ARG A 120 -9.57 -11.93 16.43
N LEU A 121 -9.99 -12.60 17.50
CA LEU A 121 -9.88 -14.05 17.69
C LEU A 121 -11.26 -14.68 17.49
N HIS A 122 -11.40 -15.57 16.51
CA HIS A 122 -12.65 -16.29 16.25
C HIS A 122 -12.58 -17.67 16.91
N GLY A 123 -13.35 -17.87 17.98
CA GLY A 123 -13.45 -19.12 18.73
C GLY A 123 -14.72 -19.91 18.42
N ARG A 124 -15.05 -20.89 19.29
CA ARG A 124 -16.33 -21.59 19.25
C ARG A 124 -17.50 -20.72 19.71
N LEU A 125 -17.25 -19.83 20.68
CA LEU A 125 -18.26 -18.97 21.31
C LEU A 125 -18.46 -17.62 20.57
N GLY A 126 -17.83 -17.43 19.41
CA GLY A 126 -17.89 -16.18 18.65
C GLY A 126 -16.53 -15.52 18.47
N ALA A 127 -16.54 -14.25 18.06
CA ALA A 127 -15.36 -13.41 17.91
C ALA A 127 -15.11 -12.59 19.19
N ARG A 128 -13.85 -12.39 19.55
CA ARG A 128 -13.44 -11.48 20.62
C ARG A 128 -12.25 -10.64 20.18
N ASP A 129 -12.27 -9.38 20.55
CA ASP A 129 -11.18 -8.44 20.27
C ASP A 129 -10.22 -8.37 21.47
N THR A 130 -8.92 -8.25 21.19
CA THR A 130 -7.87 -8.08 22.20
C THR A 130 -6.75 -7.25 21.62
N THR A 131 -6.01 -6.53 22.46
CA THR A 131 -4.81 -5.80 22.04
C THR A 131 -3.58 -6.43 22.68
N VAL A 132 -2.50 -6.59 21.92
CA VAL A 132 -1.23 -7.11 22.42
C VAL A 132 -0.11 -6.10 22.22
N HIS A 133 0.77 -5.97 23.21
CA HIS A 133 1.93 -5.08 23.14
C HIS A 133 3.10 -5.78 22.45
N LEU A 134 3.39 -5.38 21.22
CA LEU A 134 4.48 -5.90 20.39
C LEU A 134 5.63 -4.90 20.36
N SER A 135 6.75 -5.24 20.98
CA SER A 135 7.96 -4.39 21.02
C SER A 135 9.21 -5.08 20.49
N ARG A 136 9.14 -6.39 20.24
CA ARG A 136 10.25 -7.19 19.71
C ARG A 136 10.02 -7.54 18.25
N GLN A 137 11.11 -7.91 17.57
CA GLN A 137 11.03 -8.40 16.19
C GLN A 137 10.16 -9.65 16.08
N ARG A 138 10.20 -10.54 17.08
CA ARG A 138 9.30 -11.70 17.18
C ARG A 138 8.83 -11.84 18.61
N GLN A 139 7.52 -11.94 18.81
CA GLN A 139 6.93 -12.08 20.15
C GLN A 139 5.75 -13.05 20.11
N THR A 140 5.62 -13.86 21.16
CA THR A 140 4.56 -14.86 21.27
C THR A 140 3.67 -14.57 22.46
N PHE A 141 2.37 -14.74 22.28
CA PHE A 141 1.31 -14.47 23.24
C PHE A 141 0.43 -15.72 23.41
N MET A 142 -0.05 -15.94 24.63
CA MET A 142 -1.00 -17.00 24.94
C MET A 142 -2.39 -16.39 25.05
N LEU A 143 -3.19 -16.50 23.99
CA LEU A 143 -4.50 -15.87 23.87
C LEU A 143 -5.65 -16.89 23.87
N GLY A 144 -5.39 -18.14 24.23
CA GLY A 144 -6.42 -19.19 24.29
C GLY A 144 -7.00 -19.59 22.92
N PRO A 145 -7.81 -20.65 22.86
CA PRO A 145 -8.15 -21.32 21.61
C PRO A 145 -8.82 -20.41 20.57
N ALA A 146 -8.37 -20.49 19.32
CA ALA A 146 -8.93 -19.76 18.19
C ALA A 146 -8.92 -20.61 16.91
N LYS A 147 -9.99 -20.52 16.12
CA LYS A 147 -10.10 -21.08 14.77
C LYS A 147 -9.49 -20.15 13.72
N ARG A 148 -9.56 -18.84 13.93
CA ARG A 148 -9.01 -17.80 13.06
C ARG A 148 -8.52 -16.63 13.89
N VAL A 149 -7.42 -16.01 13.46
CA VAL A 149 -6.88 -14.78 14.05
C VAL A 149 -6.78 -13.74 12.95
N GLU A 150 -7.38 -12.57 13.15
CA GLU A 150 -7.28 -11.42 12.27
C GLU A 150 -6.38 -10.36 12.90
N LEU A 151 -5.40 -9.90 12.13
CA LEU A 151 -4.48 -8.83 12.51
C LEU A 151 -5.08 -7.48 12.11
N ASP A 152 -5.34 -6.63 13.09
CA ASP A 152 -5.87 -5.28 12.91
C ASP A 152 -7.07 -5.24 11.95
N PRO A 153 -8.18 -5.91 12.29
CA PRO A 153 -9.31 -6.09 11.37
C PRO A 153 -9.94 -4.77 10.92
N ASP A 154 -9.84 -3.74 11.76
CA ASP A 154 -10.51 -2.44 11.56
C ASP A 154 -9.54 -1.34 11.09
N ASP A 155 -8.33 -1.71 10.66
CA ASP A 155 -7.32 -0.80 10.09
C ASP A 155 -6.91 0.36 11.01
N HIS A 156 -6.82 0.11 12.32
CA HIS A 156 -6.40 1.09 13.32
C HIS A 156 -4.91 1.42 13.25
N LEU A 157 -4.10 0.51 12.71
CA LEU A 157 -2.66 0.69 12.60
C LEU A 157 -2.25 0.85 11.14
N LEU A 158 -1.22 1.69 10.92
CA LEU A 158 -0.55 1.78 9.64
C LEU A 158 0.38 0.57 9.44
N LEU A 159 -0.20 -0.60 9.17
CA LEU A 159 0.53 -1.84 8.91
C LEU A 159 0.51 -2.20 7.43
N TRP A 160 1.64 -2.71 6.93
CA TRP A 160 1.61 -3.41 5.67
C TRP A 160 0.72 -4.66 5.77
N LYS A 161 -0.26 -4.79 4.89
CA LYS A 161 -1.14 -5.96 4.79
C LYS A 161 -0.94 -6.65 3.45
N PRO A 162 -1.00 -8.00 3.37
CA PRO A 162 -0.82 -8.72 2.12
C PRO A 162 -1.75 -8.27 0.98
N ARG A 163 -2.96 -7.78 1.32
CA ARG A 163 -3.92 -7.22 0.35
C ARG A 163 -3.40 -5.97 -0.39
N PHE A 164 -2.34 -5.32 0.11
CA PHE A 164 -1.70 -4.19 -0.56
C PHE A 164 -0.63 -4.62 -1.58
N GLY A 165 -0.33 -5.92 -1.65
CA GLY A 165 0.65 -6.56 -2.53
C GLY A 165 1.85 -7.13 -1.76
N PRO A 166 2.91 -7.57 -2.47
CA PRO A 166 4.14 -8.04 -1.84
C PRO A 166 4.77 -6.92 -1.00
N PRO A 167 5.28 -7.23 0.20
CA PRO A 167 6.01 -6.24 0.99
C PRO A 167 7.31 -5.81 0.29
N PRO A 168 7.86 -4.63 0.64
CA PRO A 168 9.07 -4.07 0.02
C PRO A 168 10.30 -4.98 0.07
N ASP A 169 10.38 -5.84 1.09
CA ASP A 169 11.46 -6.79 1.36
C ASP A 169 11.14 -8.22 0.87
N ALA A 170 9.99 -8.45 0.23
CA ALA A 170 9.72 -9.72 -0.41
C ALA A 170 10.83 -10.02 -1.44
N PRO A 171 11.31 -11.28 -1.53
CA PRO A 171 12.23 -11.67 -2.59
C PRO A 171 11.64 -11.26 -3.95
N ALA A 172 12.52 -10.84 -4.86
CA ALA A 172 12.16 -10.25 -6.14
C ALA A 172 11.00 -11.00 -6.81
N SER A 173 9.84 -10.36 -6.84
CA SER A 173 8.57 -10.82 -7.42
C SER A 173 7.92 -12.04 -6.75
N TRP A 174 6.60 -11.98 -6.55
CA TRP A 174 5.82 -13.19 -6.30
C TRP A 174 5.99 -14.16 -7.46
N SER A 175 5.74 -15.46 -7.25
CA SER A 175 5.54 -16.35 -8.39
C SER A 175 4.49 -15.74 -9.32
N VAL A 176 4.70 -15.83 -10.63
CA VAL A 176 3.79 -15.23 -11.62
C VAL A 176 2.34 -15.67 -11.38
N THR A 177 2.14 -16.93 -10.96
CA THR A 177 0.83 -17.46 -10.57
C THR A 177 0.22 -16.71 -9.39
N ARG A 178 0.96 -16.54 -8.28
CA ARG A 178 0.47 -15.81 -7.10
C ARG A 178 0.19 -14.35 -7.42
N TRP A 179 1.01 -13.71 -8.24
CA TRP A 179 0.77 -12.35 -8.69
C TRP A 179 -0.50 -12.21 -9.52
N ARG A 180 -0.76 -13.13 -10.45
CA ARG A 180 -2.01 -13.14 -11.24
C ARG A 180 -3.24 -13.33 -10.36
N GLN A 181 -3.18 -14.25 -9.38
CA GLN A 181 -4.27 -14.46 -8.42
C GLN A 181 -4.56 -13.21 -7.59
N TRP A 182 -3.53 -12.46 -7.21
CA TRP A 182 -3.73 -11.19 -6.53
C TRP A 182 -4.28 -10.11 -7.46
N MET A 183 -3.83 -10.03 -8.72
CA MET A 183 -4.41 -9.10 -9.71
C MET A 183 -5.90 -9.36 -9.92
N ASP A 184 -6.34 -10.62 -9.87
CA ASP A 184 -7.76 -11.00 -9.96
C ASP A 184 -8.62 -10.44 -8.82
N VAL A 185 -8.02 -10.10 -7.68
CA VAL A 185 -8.69 -9.43 -6.55
C VAL A 185 -8.48 -7.91 -6.60
N GLU A 186 -7.27 -7.46 -6.96
CA GLU A 186 -6.88 -6.06 -6.96
C GLU A 186 -7.61 -5.25 -8.03
N VAL A 187 -7.70 -5.77 -9.26
CA VAL A 187 -8.23 -5.03 -10.40
C VAL A 187 -9.73 -4.74 -10.24
N PRO A 188 -10.60 -5.69 -9.86
CA PRO A 188 -12.00 -5.38 -9.59
C PRO A 188 -12.18 -4.32 -8.49
N TRP A 189 -11.37 -4.36 -7.43
CA TRP A 189 -11.42 -3.35 -6.37
C TRP A 189 -11.00 -1.96 -6.88
N LEU A 190 -9.92 -1.88 -7.66
CA LEU A 190 -9.49 -0.62 -8.29
C LEU A 190 -10.56 -0.10 -9.26
N MET A 191 -11.17 -0.98 -10.05
CA MET A 191 -12.25 -0.63 -10.97
C MET A 191 -13.43 -0.01 -10.24
N GLN A 192 -13.88 -0.63 -9.14
CA GLN A 192 -14.94 -0.06 -8.29
C GLN A 192 -14.54 1.30 -7.72
N SER A 193 -13.29 1.43 -7.23
CA SER A 193 -12.79 2.66 -6.61
C SER A 193 -12.64 3.83 -7.60
N TYR A 194 -12.43 3.52 -8.88
CA TYR A 194 -12.29 4.50 -9.95
C TYR A 194 -13.50 4.57 -10.89
N GLU A 195 -14.60 3.90 -10.53
CA GLU A 195 -15.83 3.86 -11.34
C GLU A 195 -15.59 3.41 -12.79
N VAL A 196 -14.65 2.48 -12.98
CA VAL A 196 -14.31 1.89 -14.29
C VAL A 196 -15.18 0.66 -14.52
N ARG A 197 -15.87 0.61 -15.67
CA ARG A 197 -16.80 -0.48 -16.01
C ARG A 197 -16.10 -1.76 -16.43
N SER A 198 -15.06 -1.62 -17.25
CA SER A 198 -14.28 -2.76 -17.73
C SER A 198 -12.85 -2.39 -18.04
N ALA A 199 -11.98 -3.39 -17.97
CA ALA A 199 -10.57 -3.26 -18.27
C ALA A 199 -10.01 -4.53 -18.90
N ALA A 200 -9.00 -4.37 -19.72
CA ALA A 200 -8.23 -5.47 -20.29
C ALA A 200 -6.74 -5.21 -20.08
N ILE A 201 -6.01 -6.26 -19.69
CA ILE A 201 -4.58 -6.23 -19.40
C ILE A 201 -3.90 -7.28 -20.26
N SER A 202 -2.82 -6.91 -20.92
CA SER A 202 -1.91 -7.85 -21.56
C SER A 202 -0.48 -7.56 -21.15
N VAL A 203 0.25 -8.59 -20.74
CA VAL A 203 1.67 -8.52 -20.41
C VAL A 203 2.45 -9.28 -21.45
N ILE A 204 3.49 -8.62 -21.97
CA ILE A 204 4.36 -9.11 -23.02
C ILE A 204 5.74 -9.32 -22.40
N LYS A 205 6.36 -10.46 -22.66
CA LYS A 205 7.74 -10.75 -22.28
C LYS A 205 8.47 -11.38 -23.46
N SER A 206 9.64 -10.84 -23.80
CA SER A 206 10.46 -11.30 -24.92
C SER A 206 9.66 -11.41 -26.22
N GLY A 207 8.88 -10.37 -26.53
CA GLY A 207 8.05 -10.29 -27.75
C GLY A 207 6.81 -11.21 -27.74
N ARG A 208 6.53 -11.94 -26.66
CA ARG A 208 5.39 -12.86 -26.57
C ARG A 208 4.40 -12.44 -25.50
N VAL A 209 3.11 -12.58 -25.78
CA VAL A 209 2.07 -12.40 -24.78
C VAL A 209 2.17 -13.52 -23.75
N VAL A 210 2.51 -13.18 -22.52
CA VAL A 210 2.62 -14.16 -21.42
C VAL A 210 1.39 -14.19 -20.53
N TRP A 211 0.55 -13.17 -20.59
CA TRP A 211 -0.69 -13.08 -19.84
C TRP A 211 -1.66 -12.10 -20.50
N THR A 212 -2.93 -12.47 -20.60
CA THR A 212 -4.02 -11.56 -20.92
C THR A 212 -5.16 -11.83 -19.96
N LYS A 213 -5.81 -10.76 -19.49
CA LYS A 213 -6.99 -10.85 -18.62
C LYS A 213 -7.96 -9.72 -18.93
N GLN A 214 -9.23 -10.06 -18.99
CA GLN A 214 -10.34 -9.13 -19.13
C GLN A 214 -11.15 -9.10 -17.82
N TYR A 215 -11.62 -7.91 -17.46
CA TYR A 215 -12.44 -7.64 -16.29
C TYR A 215 -13.67 -6.85 -16.74
N GLY A 216 -14.87 -7.34 -16.43
CA GLY A 216 -16.13 -6.81 -16.95
C GLY A 216 -16.52 -7.42 -18.31
N GLY A 217 -17.83 -7.52 -18.57
CA GLY A 217 -18.38 -8.26 -19.72
C GLY A 217 -18.17 -7.60 -21.08
N ASP A 218 -17.87 -6.31 -21.11
CA ASP A 218 -17.66 -5.52 -22.33
C ASP A 218 -16.18 -5.15 -22.55
N ALA A 219 -15.23 -5.76 -21.84
CA ALA A 219 -13.84 -5.34 -21.85
C ALA A 219 -13.24 -5.18 -23.26
N PRO A 220 -12.57 -4.05 -23.56
CA PRO A 220 -11.99 -3.79 -24.87
C PRO A 220 -10.89 -4.79 -25.23
N SER A 221 -10.70 -5.04 -26.54
CA SER A 221 -9.64 -5.92 -27.02
C SER A 221 -8.28 -5.22 -26.99
N THR A 222 -7.25 -5.91 -26.50
CA THR A 222 -5.87 -5.40 -26.48
C THR A 222 -5.07 -5.79 -27.73
N SER A 223 -5.61 -6.62 -28.64
CA SER A 223 -4.82 -7.33 -29.64
C SER A 223 -4.01 -6.43 -30.59
N ALA A 224 -4.57 -5.29 -31.02
CA ALA A 224 -3.87 -4.37 -31.91
C ALA A 224 -2.65 -3.71 -31.24
N LEU A 225 -2.85 -3.16 -30.03
CA LEU A 225 -1.78 -2.53 -29.25
C LEU A 225 -0.72 -3.55 -28.79
N VAL A 226 -1.15 -4.78 -28.50
CA VAL A 226 -0.25 -5.87 -28.12
C VAL A 226 0.69 -6.24 -29.26
N ARG A 227 0.19 -6.34 -30.50
CA ARG A 227 1.06 -6.60 -31.67
C ARG A 227 2.09 -5.49 -31.84
N ALA A 228 1.64 -4.23 -31.86
CA ALA A 228 2.52 -3.08 -31.98
C ALA A 228 3.61 -3.03 -30.89
N LEU A 229 3.25 -3.31 -29.64
CA LEU A 229 4.23 -3.35 -28.53
C LEU A 229 5.16 -4.57 -28.62
N ALA A 230 4.66 -5.74 -29.02
CA ALA A 230 5.49 -6.93 -29.19
C ALA A 230 6.55 -6.75 -30.28
N ASP A 231 6.16 -6.16 -31.42
CA ASP A 231 7.05 -5.84 -32.53
C ASP A 231 8.14 -4.86 -32.07
N SER A 232 7.75 -3.81 -31.35
CA SER A 232 8.70 -2.82 -30.79
C SER A 232 9.65 -3.42 -29.75
N LEU A 233 9.21 -4.36 -28.91
CA LEU A 233 10.10 -5.05 -27.96
C LEU A 233 11.06 -6.04 -28.63
N ALA A 234 10.70 -6.57 -29.81
CA ALA A 234 11.53 -7.48 -30.57
C ALA A 234 12.66 -6.73 -31.32
N ASP A 235 12.38 -5.51 -31.77
CA ASP A 235 13.32 -4.66 -32.51
C ASP A 235 14.30 -3.93 -31.58
N ARG A 236 15.20 -4.69 -30.93
CA ARG A 236 16.13 -4.34 -29.82
C ARG A 236 16.91 -3.00 -29.92
N ALA A 237 16.80 -2.26 -31.02
CA ALA A 237 17.50 -1.02 -31.30
C ALA A 237 17.01 0.18 -30.48
N ASP A 238 15.74 0.23 -30.08
CA ASP A 238 15.22 1.36 -29.31
C ASP A 238 15.35 1.12 -27.80
N THR A 239 16.35 1.75 -27.18
CA THR A 239 16.54 1.71 -25.72
C THR A 239 15.54 2.59 -24.96
N ALA A 240 14.78 3.44 -25.65
CA ALA A 240 13.79 4.29 -25.00
C ALA A 240 12.58 3.47 -24.53
N ALA A 241 12.02 3.87 -23.38
CA ALA A 241 10.78 3.26 -22.92
C ALA A 241 9.63 3.63 -23.86
N VAL A 242 9.03 2.65 -24.53
CA VAL A 242 7.79 2.86 -25.30
C VAL A 242 6.72 3.31 -24.31
N ARG A 243 6.16 4.51 -24.48
CA ARG A 243 5.06 5.01 -23.66
C ARG A 243 4.01 5.64 -24.55
N GLY A 244 2.82 5.03 -24.58
CA GLY A 244 1.66 5.60 -25.25
C GLY A 244 0.51 5.70 -24.25
N LEU A 245 -0.05 6.90 -24.09
CA LEU A 245 -1.33 7.11 -23.42
C LEU A 245 -2.28 7.71 -24.46
N ALA A 246 -3.35 7.00 -24.79
CA ALA A 246 -4.37 7.48 -25.71
C ALA A 246 -5.74 7.36 -25.08
N ALA A 247 -6.57 8.38 -25.27
CA ALA A 247 -7.98 8.38 -24.89
C ALA A 247 -8.84 8.52 -26.14
N SER A 248 -9.77 7.60 -26.36
CA SER A 248 -10.69 7.63 -27.50
C SER A 248 -12.03 7.01 -27.13
N GLY A 249 -13.13 7.68 -27.42
CA GLY A 249 -14.48 7.13 -27.16
C GLY A 249 -14.78 6.80 -25.69
N GLY A 250 -14.08 7.40 -24.73
CA GLY A 250 -14.20 7.10 -23.30
C GLY A 250 -13.28 5.96 -22.80
N ASP A 251 -12.58 5.30 -23.71
CA ASP A 251 -11.58 4.28 -23.41
C ASP A 251 -10.22 4.97 -23.24
N VAL A 252 -9.50 4.59 -22.18
CA VAL A 252 -8.12 4.99 -21.95
C VAL A 252 -7.24 3.78 -22.17
N SER A 253 -6.27 3.91 -23.08
CA SER A 253 -5.25 2.90 -23.34
C SER A 253 -3.88 3.40 -22.88
N LEU A 254 -3.15 2.54 -22.20
CA LEU A 254 -1.79 2.75 -21.74
C LEU A 254 -0.91 1.60 -22.24
N THR A 255 0.11 1.94 -22.99
CA THR A 255 1.13 1.00 -23.49
C THR A 255 2.45 1.41 -22.87
N ILE A 256 3.08 0.51 -22.11
CA ILE A 256 4.43 0.74 -21.60
C ILE A 256 5.33 -0.44 -21.94
N GLY A 257 6.40 -0.18 -22.67
CA GLY A 257 7.45 -1.13 -23.01
C GLY A 257 8.78 -0.76 -22.35
N ARG A 258 9.51 -1.80 -21.98
CA ARG A 258 10.86 -1.72 -21.44
C ARG A 258 11.75 -2.68 -22.23
N PRO A 259 12.33 -2.21 -23.35
CA PRO A 259 13.10 -3.06 -24.26
C PRO A 259 14.31 -3.72 -23.60
N ALA A 260 15.03 -2.99 -22.74
CA ALA A 260 16.17 -3.52 -21.97
C ALA A 260 15.76 -4.67 -21.05
N GLU A 261 14.59 -4.59 -20.42
CA GLU A 261 14.02 -5.64 -19.58
C GLU A 261 13.22 -6.69 -20.39
N GLN A 262 13.04 -6.49 -21.70
CA GLN A 262 12.18 -7.27 -22.60
C GLN A 262 10.76 -7.51 -22.04
N VAL A 263 10.19 -6.54 -21.34
CA VAL A 263 8.85 -6.64 -20.75
C VAL A 263 8.01 -5.44 -21.16
N GLY A 264 6.74 -5.67 -21.41
CA GLY A 264 5.78 -4.62 -21.66
C GLY A 264 4.40 -4.93 -21.11
N VAL A 265 3.59 -3.89 -20.97
CA VAL A 265 2.20 -3.98 -20.56
C VAL A 265 1.34 -3.10 -21.46
N VAL A 266 0.20 -3.65 -21.85
CA VAL A 266 -0.91 -2.92 -22.45
C VAL A 266 -2.08 -2.99 -21.47
N VAL A 267 -2.64 -1.84 -21.12
CA VAL A 267 -3.86 -1.74 -20.32
C VAL A 267 -4.85 -0.89 -21.07
N ILE A 268 -6.09 -1.35 -21.19
CA ILE A 268 -7.19 -0.54 -21.71
C ILE A 268 -8.31 -0.54 -20.67
N ALA A 269 -8.88 0.62 -20.36
CA ALA A 269 -9.93 0.78 -19.36
C ALA A 269 -11.05 1.72 -19.84
N ARG A 270 -12.30 1.38 -19.55
CA ARG A 270 -13.50 2.19 -19.88
C ARG A 270 -13.95 3.04 -18.69
N GLY A 271 -13.63 4.32 -18.69
CA GLY A 271 -14.01 5.18 -17.55
C GLY A 271 -13.39 6.57 -17.50
N GLY A 272 -12.99 7.18 -18.63
CA GLY A 272 -12.46 8.54 -18.65
C GLY A 272 -11.30 8.75 -17.66
N TRP A 273 -11.44 9.69 -16.73
CA TRP A 273 -10.41 9.97 -15.72
C TRP A 273 -10.10 8.77 -14.82
N GLY A 274 -11.12 8.04 -14.37
CA GLY A 274 -10.96 6.81 -13.58
C GLY A 274 -10.21 5.73 -14.35
N GLY A 275 -10.47 5.62 -15.66
CA GLY A 275 -9.74 4.73 -16.57
C GLY A 275 -8.24 5.03 -16.61
N ARG A 276 -7.86 6.32 -16.62
CA ARG A 276 -6.45 6.75 -16.57
C ARG A 276 -5.76 6.38 -15.25
N GLN A 277 -6.43 6.55 -14.11
CA GLN A 277 -5.88 6.16 -12.81
C GLN A 277 -5.70 4.65 -12.72
N LEU A 278 -6.71 3.88 -13.16
CA LEU A 278 -6.65 2.44 -13.18
C LEU A 278 -5.51 1.91 -14.07
N THR A 279 -5.38 2.41 -15.30
CA THR A 279 -4.35 1.94 -16.23
C THR A 279 -2.95 2.20 -15.68
N MET A 280 -2.70 3.37 -15.11
CA MET A 280 -1.43 3.70 -14.47
C MET A 280 -1.13 2.76 -13.30
N HIS A 281 -2.09 2.56 -12.39
CA HIS A 281 -1.92 1.67 -11.24
C HIS A 281 -1.61 0.22 -11.66
N ILE A 282 -2.32 -0.31 -12.66
CA ILE A 282 -2.04 -1.65 -13.20
C ILE A 282 -0.62 -1.72 -13.77
N ALA A 283 -0.23 -0.73 -14.60
CA ALA A 283 1.10 -0.73 -15.21
C ALA A 283 2.21 -0.67 -14.15
N GLN A 284 2.02 0.10 -13.08
CA GLN A 284 2.94 0.11 -11.94
C GLN A 284 3.05 -1.27 -11.27
N ARG A 285 1.96 -2.03 -11.16
CA ARG A 285 2.01 -3.39 -10.58
C ARG A 285 2.74 -4.39 -11.45
N VAL A 286 2.62 -4.25 -12.78
CA VAL A 286 3.45 -5.01 -13.71
C VAL A 286 4.91 -4.60 -13.57
N ALA A 287 5.21 -3.30 -13.53
CA ALA A 287 6.57 -2.79 -13.37
C ALA A 287 7.26 -3.36 -12.12
N ILE A 288 6.56 -3.37 -10.98
CA ILE A 288 7.05 -3.97 -9.74
C ILE A 288 7.28 -5.48 -9.89
N GLN A 289 6.30 -6.21 -10.44
CA GLN A 289 6.38 -7.66 -10.59
C GLN A 289 7.55 -8.10 -11.49
N TYR A 290 7.89 -7.27 -12.48
CA TYR A 290 8.96 -7.57 -13.45
C TYR A 290 10.24 -6.79 -13.15
N GLY A 291 10.37 -6.19 -11.96
CA GLY A 291 11.61 -5.57 -11.50
C GLY A 291 12.09 -4.39 -12.34
N TRP A 292 11.17 -3.59 -12.89
CA TRP A 292 11.54 -2.43 -13.70
C TRP A 292 12.33 -1.42 -12.87
N SER A 293 13.42 -0.92 -13.45
CA SER A 293 14.30 0.08 -12.84
C SER A 293 13.57 1.40 -12.52
N VAL A 294 12.59 1.78 -13.34
CA VAL A 294 11.79 2.99 -13.17
C VAL A 294 10.31 2.68 -13.33
N ILE A 295 9.57 2.89 -12.24
CA ILE A 295 8.12 2.71 -12.16
C ILE A 295 7.40 3.88 -12.86
N PRO A 296 6.42 3.61 -13.75
CA PRO A 296 5.61 4.63 -14.41
C PRO A 296 4.95 5.62 -13.42
N ARG A 297 4.87 6.90 -13.82
CA ARG A 297 4.20 7.98 -13.08
C ARG A 297 3.12 8.58 -13.97
#